data_AF-Q5FFU8-F1
#
_entry.id   AF-Q5FFU8-F1
#
_cell.length_a   1.000
_cell.length_b   1.000
_cell.length_c   1.000
_cell.angle_alpha   90.00
_cell.angle_beta   90.00
_cell.angle_gamma   90.00
#
_symmetry.space_group_name_H-M   'P 1'
#
loop_
_entity.id
_entity.type
_entity.pdbx_description
1 polymer ?
#
loop_
_entity_poly.entity_id
_entity_poly.type
_entity_poly.pdbx_seq_one_letter_code
_entity_poly.pdbx_strand_id
1 'polypeptide(L)' 'MDIIDIRSKTNDELHELLFNLRKELIDVILTKKLDKSHNHFYGSNIKKDIARILTVLSERKNEVKNV' A
#
# COMPACT_ATOMS: atom_id res chain seq x y z
N MET A 1 7.40 4.05 1.21
CA MET A 1 7.42 4.79 -0.07
C MET A 1 7.24 6.29 0.16
N ASP A 2 7.78 7.15 -0.71
CA ASP A 2 7.46 8.59 -0.71
C ASP A 2 6.12 8.84 -1.41
N ILE A 3 5.39 9.88 -0.99
CA ILE A 3 4.13 10.28 -1.61
C ILE A 3 4.34 10.77 -3.04
N ILE A 4 5.49 11.37 -3.34
CA ILE A 4 5.84 11.84 -4.69
C ILE A 4 5.87 10.65 -5.66
N ASP A 5 6.53 9.55 -5.28
CA ASP A 5 6.61 8.32 -6.08
C ASP A 5 5.25 7.65 -6.31
N ILE A 6 4.36 7.73 -5.32
CA ILE A 6 3.00 7.19 -5.43
C ILE A 6 2.19 8.04 -6.41
N ARG A 7 2.28 9.37 -6.32
CA ARG A 7 1.52 10.29 -7.17
C ARG A 7 1.98 10.27 -8.63
N SER A 8 3.23 9.90 -8.92
CA SER A 8 3.75 9.78 -10.29
C SER A 8 3.29 8.51 -11.02
N LYS A 9 2.72 7.52 -10.31
CA LYS A 9 2.22 6.27 -10.90
C LYS A 9 0.84 6.43 -11.53
N THR A 10 0.58 5.69 -12.59
CA THR A 10 -0.76 5.52 -13.18
C THR A 10 -1.70 4.78 -12.22
N ASN A 11 -3.01 4.83 -12.47
CA ASN A 11 -3.98 4.10 -11.63
C ASN A 11 -3.74 2.58 -11.68
N ASP A 12 -3.38 2.03 -12.84
CA ASP A 12 -3.12 0.60 -13.01
C ASP A 12 -1.87 0.17 -12.20
N GLU A 13 -0.79 0.94 -12.28
CA GLU A 13 0.40 0.71 -11.45
C GLU A 13 0.10 0.80 -9.95
N LEU A 14 -0.77 1.73 -9.54
CA LEU A 14 -1.20 1.83 -8.14
C LEU A 14 -2.04 0.62 -7.71
N HIS A 15 -2.89 0.10 -8.58
CA HIS A 15 -3.67 -1.11 -8.30
C HIS A 15 -2.78 -2.35 -8.21
N GLU A 16 -1.80 -2.49 -9.11
CA GLU A 16 -0.81 -3.57 -9.05
C GLU A 16 0.04 -3.48 -7.78
N LEU A 17 0.54 -2.29 -7.46
CA LEU A 17 1.31 -2.05 -6.24
C LEU A 17 0.50 -2.36 -4.97
N LEU A 18 -0.77 -1.95 -4.95
CA LEU A 18 -1.69 -2.26 -3.85
C LEU A 18 -1.89 -3.76 -3.68
N PHE A 19 -1.99 -4.51 -4.79
CA PHE A 19 -2.13 -5.96 -4.76
C PHE A 19 -0.86 -6.63 -4.19
N ASN A 20 0.32 -6.21 -4.62
CA ASN A 20 1.59 -6.73 -4.13
C ASN A 20 1.79 -6.44 -2.64
N LEU A 21 1.55 -5.21 -2.20
CA LEU A 21 1.64 -4.85 -0.77
C LEU A 21 0.66 -5.64 0.11
N ARG A 22 -0.53 -5.98 -0.41
CA ARG A 22 -1.49 -6.83 0.32
C ARG A 22 -0.98 -8.26 0.47
N LYS A 23 -0.31 -8.82 -0.54
CA LYS A 23 0.36 -10.12 -0.44
C LYS A 23 1.48 -10.08 0.60
N GLU A 24 2.37 -9.09 0.51
CA GLU A 24 3.45 -8.91 1.49
C GLU A 24 2.90 -8.76 2.91
N LEU A 25 1.79 -8.04 3.09
CA LEU A 25 1.16 -7.90 4.40
C LEU A 25 0.66 -9.25 4.95
N ILE A 26 0.07 -10.09 4.09
CA ILE A 26 -0.36 -11.44 4.48
C ILE A 26 0.86 -12.27 4.90
N ASP A 27 1.93 -12.23 4.12
CA ASP A 27 3.17 -12.96 4.43
C ASP A 27 3.74 -12.51 5.78
N VAL A 28 3.83 -11.21 6.04
CA VAL A 28 4.28 -10.67 7.33
C VAL A 28 3.40 -11.12 8.49
N ILE A 29 2.08 -11.21 8.29
CA ILE A 29 1.16 -11.69 9.32
C ILE A 29 1.35 -13.19 9.58
N LEU A 30 1.52 -13.98 8.52
CA LEU A 30 1.75 -15.42 8.62
C LEU A 30 3.10 -15.73 9.27
N THR A 31 4.16 -15.05 8.84
CA THR A 31 5.50 -15.25 9.39
C THR A 31 5.58 -14.79 10.83
N LYS A 32 4.91 -13.68 11.21
CA LYS A 32 4.79 -13.27 12.63
C LYS A 32 4.09 -14.31 13.50
N LYS A 33 3.17 -15.09 12.94
CA LYS A 33 2.49 -16.18 13.67
C LYS A 33 3.38 -17.42 13.79
N LEU A 34 4.15 -17.74 12.76
CA LEU A 34 5.01 -18.91 12.70
C LEU A 34 6.33 -18.70 13.47
N ASP A 35 6.87 -17.50 13.43
CA ASP A 35 8.13 -17.12 14.04
C ASP A 35 8.04 -15.71 14.67
N LYS A 36 8.33 -15.62 15.97
CA LYS A 36 8.26 -14.38 16.76
C LYS A 36 9.34 -13.34 16.38
N SER A 37 10.24 -13.68 15.47
CA SER A 37 11.44 -12.89 15.11
C SER A 37 11.23 -11.74 14.11
N HIS A 38 9.99 -11.40 13.75
CA HIS A 38 9.76 -10.50 12.61
C HIS A 38 9.84 -9.01 12.93
N ASN A 39 10.45 -8.26 12.00
CA ASN A 39 10.61 -6.81 12.02
C ASN A 39 9.25 -6.09 12.13
N HIS A 40 8.88 -5.69 13.34
CA HIS A 40 7.64 -4.99 13.67
C HIS A 40 7.40 -3.75 12.79
N PHE A 41 8.47 -3.06 12.39
CA PHE A 41 8.39 -1.86 11.57
C PHE A 41 8.00 -2.15 10.12
N TYR A 42 8.37 -3.31 9.59
CA TYR A 42 8.09 -3.65 8.18
C TYR A 42 6.58 -3.78 7.93
N GLY A 43 5.86 -4.54 8.78
CA GLY A 43 4.41 -4.64 8.67
C GLY A 43 3.69 -3.30 8.86
N SER A 44 4.22 -2.43 9.72
CA SER A 44 3.70 -1.07 9.90
C SER A 44 3.95 -0.18 8.67
N ASN A 45 5.11 -0.33 8.02
CA ASN A 45 5.46 0.40 6.79
C ASN A 45 4.58 -0.02 5.61
N ILE A 46 4.36 -1.33 5.42
CA ILE A 46 3.43 -1.84 4.38
C ILE A 46 2.03 -1.25 4.57
N LYS A 47 1.51 -1.22 5.80
CA LYS A 47 0.20 -0.61 6.11
C LYS A 47 0.15 0.87 5.75
N LYS A 48 1.22 1.63 6.06
CA LYS A 48 1.32 3.06 5.69
C LYS A 48 1.33 3.24 4.17
N ASP A 49 2.06 2.40 3.45
CA ASP A 49 2.13 2.48 1.98
C ASP A 49 0.79 2.11 1.34
N ILE A 50 0.08 1.09 1.84
CA ILE A 50 -1.31 0.77 1.45
C ILE A 50 -2.22 1.97 1.66
N ALA A 51 -2.17 2.61 2.83
CA ALA A 51 -3.02 3.75 3.14
C ALA A 51 -2.77 4.93 2.18
N ARG A 52 -1.50 5.23 1.89
CA ARG A 52 -1.11 6.30 0.96
C ARG A 52 -1.63 6.04 -0.46
N ILE A 53 -1.51 4.82 -0.97
CA ILE A 53 -2.02 4.44 -2.29
C ILE A 53 -3.54 4.60 -2.34
N LEU A 54 -4.26 4.13 -1.32
CA LEU A 54 -5.71 4.27 -1.23
C LEU A 54 -6.14 5.75 -1.17
N THR A 55 -5.40 6.60 -0.48
CA THR A 55 -5.64 8.05 -0.47
C THR A 55 -5.53 8.64 -1.87
N VAL A 56 -4.44 8.37 -2.60
CA VAL A 56 -4.24 8.90 -3.96
C VAL A 56 -5.32 8.40 -4.93
N LEU A 57 -5.68 7.11 -4.86
CA LEU A 57 -6.77 6.56 -5.67
C LEU A 57 -8.12 7.22 -5.34
N SER A 58 -8.39 7.50 -4.06
CA SER A 58 -9.62 8.17 -3.63
C SER A 58 -9.68 9.63 -4.09
N GLU A 59 -8.56 10.36 -4.02
CA GLU A 59 -8.44 11.73 -4.50
C GLU A 59 -8.72 11.79 -6.01
N ARG A 60 -8.06 10.95 -6.81
CA ARG A 60 -8.29 10.86 -8.27
C ARG A 60 -9.73 10.50 -8.61
N LYS A 61 -10.35 9.59 -7.85
CA LYS A 61 -11.77 9.24 -8.03
C LYS A 61 -12.70 10.43 -7.75
N ASN A 62 -12.37 11.28 -6.80
CA ASN A 62 -13.15 12.47 -6.48
C ASN A 62 -12.92 13.59 -7.51
N GLU A 63 -11.71 13.73 -8.06
CA GLU A 63 -11.42 14.66 -9.16
C GLU A 63 -12.26 14.34 -10.40
N VAL A 64 -12.36 13.06 -10.79
CA VAL A 64 -13.18 12.61 -11.93
C VAL A 64 -14.68 12.89 -11.74
N LYS A 65 -15.17 12.93 -10.50
CA LYS A 65 -16.58 13.25 -10.21
C LYS A 65 -16.89 14.75 -10.24
N ASN A 66 -15.88 15.60 -10.13
CA ASN A 66 -16.01 17.05 -10.09
C ASN A 66 -15.72 17.70 -11.46
N VAL A 67 -15.65 16.90 -12.53
CA VAL A 67 -15.53 17.30 -13.94
C VAL A 67 -16.79 16.86 -14.69
#